data_AF-A0A928TU00-F1
#
_entry.id   AF-A0A928TU00-F1
#
_cell.length_a   1.000
_cell.length_b   1.000
_cell.length_c   1.000
_cell.angle_alpha   90.00
_cell.angle_beta   90.00
_cell.angle_gamma   90.00
#
_symmetry.space_group_name_H-M   'P 1'
#
loop_
_entity.id
_entity.type
_entity.pdbx_description
1 polymer ?
#
loop_
_entity_poly.entity_id
_entity_poly.type
_entity_poly.pdbx_seq_one_letter_code
_entity_poly.pdbx_strand_id
1 'polypeptide(L)'
;MLYDDLARITNTHEWCADPADSQKLQLQNVVVRQLHLTMMRFASGENLIISRPQEAENLPGINTWMSRHSFRAMLFVPMFYQGELVGALGFLGRWVWRWRGLMYG
;
A
#
# COMPACT_ATOMS: atom_id res chain seq x y z
N MET A 1 6.89 3.65 6.39
CA MET A 1 6.99 4.89 7.18
C MET A 1 7.09 6.06 6.23
N LEU A 2 6.28 7.08 6.44
CA LEU A 2 6.33 8.32 5.68
C LEU A 2 7.43 9.22 6.25
N TYR A 3 8.03 10.02 5.37
CA TYR A 3 8.87 11.14 5.79
C TYR A 3 7.98 12.33 6.18
N ASP A 4 8.53 13.26 6.96
CA ASP A 4 7.82 14.46 7.44
C ASP A 4 7.26 15.32 6.28
N ASP A 5 7.88 15.24 5.10
CA ASP A 5 7.44 15.91 3.88
C ASP A 5 6.19 15.28 3.24
N LEU A 6 5.75 14.11 3.72
CA LEU A 6 4.70 13.26 3.16
C LEU A 6 4.87 12.94 1.66
N ALA A 7 6.03 13.23 1.09
CA ALA A 7 6.35 13.09 -0.32
C ALA A 7 7.08 11.77 -0.60
N ARG A 8 7.59 11.13 0.45
CA ARG A 8 8.34 9.88 0.36
C ARG A 8 7.88 8.85 1.38
N ILE A 9 7.99 7.59 1.00
CA ILE A 9 7.75 6.44 1.86
C ILE A 9 8.93 5.46 1.79
N THR A 10 9.28 4.90 2.95
CA THR A 10 10.26 3.83 3.07
C THR A 10 9.61 2.61 3.73
N ASN A 11 9.85 1.44 3.16
CA ASN A 11 9.54 0.16 3.76
C ASN A 11 10.55 -0.11 4.90
N THR A 12 10.14 0.08 6.15
CA THR A 12 11.01 -0.09 7.33
C THR A 12 11.05 -1.54 7.81
N HIS A 13 9.98 -2.29 7.62
CA HIS A 13 9.87 -3.70 8.03
C HIS A 13 9.10 -4.47 6.98
N GLU A 14 9.61 -5.63 6.60
CA GLU A 14 8.97 -6.53 5.65
C GLU A 14 9.06 -7.95 6.19
N TRP A 15 7.97 -8.69 6.04
CA TRP A 15 7.99 -10.14 6.11
C TRP A 15 7.43 -10.69 4.81
N CYS A 16 8.19 -11.58 4.19
CA CYS A 16 7.83 -12.20 2.93
C CYS A 16 7.89 -13.71 3.04
N ALA A 17 6.94 -14.40 2.42
CA ALA A 17 6.91 -15.86 2.38
C ALA A 17 7.98 -16.42 1.43
N ASP A 18 8.14 -15.79 0.27
CA ASP A 18 9.20 -16.07 -0.70
C ASP A 18 10.20 -14.90 -0.72
N PRO A 19 11.48 -15.11 -0.38
CA PRO A 19 12.49 -14.06 -0.47
C PRO A 19 12.61 -13.40 -1.85
N ALA A 20 12.30 -14.10 -2.94
CA ALA A 20 12.32 -13.56 -4.29
C ALA A 20 11.23 -12.48 -4.53
N ASP A 21 10.21 -12.45 -3.68
CA ASP A 21 9.12 -11.49 -3.73
C ASP A 21 9.42 -10.23 -2.92
N SER A 22 10.52 -10.24 -2.15
CA SER A 22 10.91 -9.14 -1.27
C SER A 22 10.97 -7.81 -2.02
N GLN A 23 10.25 -6.83 -1.50
CA GLN A 23 10.24 -5.45 -1.99
C GLN A 23 11.06 -4.54 -1.08
N LYS A 24 11.67 -5.07 -0.01
CA LYS A 24 12.42 -4.32 1.00
C LYS A 24 13.40 -3.33 0.40
N LEU A 25 14.29 -3.77 -0.49
CA LEU A 25 15.30 -2.88 -1.11
C LEU A 25 14.71 -1.93 -2.15
N GLN A 26 13.63 -2.33 -2.81
CA GLN A 26 13.02 -1.56 -3.91
C GLN A 26 12.14 -0.43 -3.38
N LEU A 27 11.52 -0.63 -2.21
CA LEU A 27 10.62 0.32 -1.56
C LEU A 27 11.36 1.21 -0.55
N GLN A 28 12.50 1.78 -0.95
CA GLN A 28 13.24 2.74 -0.14
C GLN A 28 13.15 4.12 -0.80
N ASN A 29 12.78 5.14 -0.01
CA ASN A 29 12.64 6.52 -0.49
C ASN A 29 11.72 6.67 -1.71
N VAL A 30 10.65 5.88 -1.79
CA VAL A 30 9.72 5.90 -2.92
C VAL A 30 8.93 7.20 -2.90
N VAL A 31 8.94 7.91 -4.02
CA VAL A 31 8.16 9.14 -4.20
C VAL A 31 6.67 8.80 -4.30
N VAL A 32 5.87 9.31 -3.38
CA VAL A 32 4.43 8.98 -3.31
C VAL A 32 3.55 9.76 -4.29
N ARG A 33 4.14 10.59 -5.16
CA ARG A 33 3.39 11.40 -6.14
C ARG A 33 2.47 10.56 -7.03
N GLN A 34 2.93 9.36 -7.42
CA GLN A 34 2.13 8.43 -8.22
C GLN A 34 1.00 7.77 -7.41
N LEU A 35 1.09 7.82 -6.08
CA LEU A 35 0.14 7.27 -5.12
C LEU A 35 -0.77 8.35 -4.52
N HIS A 36 -0.86 9.54 -5.12
CA HIS A 36 -1.56 10.69 -4.53
C HIS A 36 -3.01 10.37 -4.10
N LEU A 37 -3.80 9.68 -4.94
CA LEU A 37 -5.16 9.28 -4.59
C LEU A 37 -5.20 8.33 -3.38
N THR A 38 -4.24 7.41 -3.29
CA THR A 38 -4.08 6.52 -2.14
C THR A 38 -3.70 7.31 -0.88
N MET A 39 -2.81 8.30 -1.02
CA MET A 39 -2.40 9.14 0.10
C MET A 39 -3.55 10.01 0.63
N MET A 40 -4.43 10.52 -0.24
CA MET A 40 -5.62 11.23 0.22
C MET A 40 -6.56 10.33 1.05
N ARG A 41 -6.75 9.08 0.64
CA ARG A 41 -7.49 8.08 1.43
C ARG A 41 -6.83 7.79 2.76
N PHE A 42 -5.51 7.62 2.77
CA PHE A 42 -4.79 7.40 4.02
C PHE A 42 -4.90 8.59 4.96
N ALA A 43 -4.87 9.83 4.45
CA ALA A 43 -5.05 11.02 5.24
C ALA A 43 -6.47 11.12 5.86
N SER A 44 -7.49 10.56 5.22
CA SER A 44 -8.85 10.45 5.78
C SER A 44 -9.05 9.24 6.69
N GLY A 45 -8.03 8.40 6.89
CA GLY A 45 -8.11 7.17 7.69
C GLY A 45 -8.71 5.98 6.94
N GLU A 46 -8.92 6.09 5.63
CA GLU A 46 -9.47 5.02 4.82
C GLU A 46 -8.41 3.97 4.45
N ASN A 47 -8.78 2.69 4.59
CA ASN A 47 -7.99 1.58 4.09
C ASN A 47 -8.00 1.56 2.55
N LEU A 48 -6.90 1.15 1.93
CA LEU A 48 -6.91 0.73 0.52
C LEU A 48 -7.06 -0.78 0.47
N ILE A 49 -8.20 -1.25 -0.06
CA ILE A 49 -8.49 -2.67 -0.21
C ILE A 49 -8.66 -2.98 -1.70
N ILE A 50 -7.83 -3.88 -2.22
CA ILE A 50 -7.87 -4.38 -3.60
C ILE A 50 -7.85 -5.90 -3.52
N SER A 51 -8.95 -6.53 -3.90
CA SER A 51 -9.12 -7.97 -3.89
C SER A 51 -8.68 -8.62 -5.21
N ARG A 52 -8.76 -7.86 -6.31
CA ARG A 52 -8.40 -8.28 -7.67
C ARG A 52 -7.90 -7.09 -8.51
N PRO A 53 -7.12 -7.31 -9.59
CA PRO A 53 -6.52 -6.23 -10.37
C PRO A 53 -7.52 -5.19 -10.93
N GLN A 54 -8.74 -5.61 -11.30
CA GLN A 54 -9.76 -4.72 -11.85
C GLN A 54 -10.16 -3.60 -10.89
N GLU A 55 -10.06 -3.82 -9.58
CA GLU A 55 -10.37 -2.81 -8.56
C GLU A 55 -9.33 -1.69 -8.51
N ALA A 56 -8.14 -1.89 -9.12
CA ALA A 56 -7.07 -0.91 -9.19
C ALA A 56 -7.11 -0.03 -10.45
N GLU A 57 -7.98 -0.32 -11.44
CA GLU A 57 -7.97 0.33 -12.75
C GLU A 57 -8.09 1.87 -12.67
N ASN A 58 -8.85 2.38 -11.70
CA ASN A 58 -9.03 3.81 -11.44
C ASN A 58 -7.94 4.43 -10.53
N LEU A 59 -6.93 3.65 -10.15
CA LEU A 59 -5.81 4.06 -9.31
C LEU A 59 -4.49 3.85 -10.08
N PRO A 60 -4.13 4.73 -11.02
CA PRO A 60 -3.09 4.46 -12.03
C PRO A 60 -1.72 4.12 -11.42
N GLY A 61 -1.32 4.77 -10.33
CA GLY A 61 -0.08 4.43 -9.63
C GLY A 61 -0.10 3.03 -9.02
N ILE A 62 -1.22 2.65 -8.39
CA ILE A 62 -1.38 1.31 -7.82
C ILE A 62 -1.47 0.26 -8.93
N ASN A 63 -2.24 0.51 -10.00
CA ASN A 63 -2.36 -0.42 -11.12
C ASN A 63 -1.01 -0.70 -11.80
N THR A 64 -0.23 0.36 -12.03
CA THR A 64 1.13 0.26 -12.59
C THR A 64 2.04 -0.55 -11.68
N TRP A 65 2.00 -0.27 -10.38
CA TRP A 65 2.82 -0.96 -9.39
C TRP A 65 2.44 -2.44 -9.26
N MET A 66 1.14 -2.76 -9.16
CA MET A 66 0.64 -4.14 -9.16
C MET A 66 1.12 -4.93 -10.37
N SER A 67 1.00 -4.33 -11.56
CA SER A 67 1.41 -4.96 -12.82
C SER A 67 2.92 -5.23 -12.85
N ARG A 68 3.73 -4.24 -12.44
CA ARG A 68 5.20 -4.36 -12.40
C ARG A 68 5.68 -5.45 -11.44
N HIS A 69 5.02 -5.62 -10.30
CA HIS A 69 5.44 -6.53 -9.24
C HIS A 69 4.62 -7.83 -9.19
N SER A 70 3.75 -8.06 -10.17
CA SER A 70 2.89 -9.25 -10.28
C SER A 70 1.99 -9.50 -9.06
N PHE A 71 1.59 -8.45 -8.35
CA PHE A 71 0.61 -8.53 -7.26
C PHE A 71 -0.80 -8.49 -7.83
N ARG A 72 -1.69 -9.30 -7.25
CA ARG A 72 -3.10 -9.42 -7.65
C ARG A 72 -4.08 -8.94 -6.58
N ALA A 73 -3.64 -8.88 -5.32
CA ALA A 73 -4.41 -8.35 -4.22
C ALA A 73 -3.51 -7.53 -3.30
N MET A 74 -4.07 -6.48 -2.70
CA MET A 74 -3.39 -5.56 -1.79
C MET A 74 -4.34 -5.11 -0.69
N LEU A 75 -3.80 -4.97 0.51
CA LEU A 75 -4.43 -4.26 1.61
C LEU A 75 -3.40 -3.30 2.19
N PHE A 76 -3.76 -2.04 2.27
CA PHE A 76 -3.03 -1.08 3.09
C PHE A 76 -3.91 -0.50 4.18
N VAL A 77 -3.38 -0.49 5.39
CA VAL A 77 -4.00 0.09 6.58
C VAL A 77 -3.17 1.31 6.97
N PRO A 78 -3.72 2.54 6.94
CA PRO A 78 -3.00 3.73 7.36
C PRO A 78 -2.68 3.63 8.86
N MET A 79 -1.49 4.08 9.23
CA MET A 79 -1.02 4.12 10.61
C MET A 79 -0.94 5.56 11.08
N PHE A 80 -1.57 5.83 12.22
CA PHE A 80 -1.56 7.14 12.85
C PHE A 80 -0.82 7.10 14.19
N TYR A 81 -0.13 8.18 14.50
CA TYR A 81 0.47 8.42 15.80
C TYR A 81 0.14 9.84 16.22
N GLN A 82 -0.51 10.00 17.38
CA GLN A 82 -0.97 11.29 17.90
C GLN A 82 -1.84 12.08 16.89
N GLY A 83 -2.66 11.38 16.09
CA GLY A 83 -3.53 12.00 15.08
C GLY A 83 -2.88 12.25 13.72
N GLU A 84 -1.56 12.09 13.61
CA GLU A 84 -0.80 12.32 12.38
C GLU A 84 -0.55 11.01 11.62
N LEU A 85 -0.66 11.04 10.28
CA LEU A 85 -0.39 9.90 9.42
C LEU A 85 1.12 9.64 9.35
N VAL A 86 1.59 8.53 9.92
CA VAL A 86 3.03 8.17 9.98
C VAL A 86 3.42 7.07 9.00
N GLY A 87 2.45 6.43 8.34
CA GLY A 87 2.71 5.41 7.33
C GLY A 87 1.52 4.53 7.03
N ALA A 88 1.80 3.35 6.50
CA ALA A 88 0.80 2.32 6.28
C ALA A 88 1.42 0.94 6.56
N LEU A 89 0.59 0.01 7.01
CA LEU A 89 0.87 -1.43 7.03
C LEU A 89 0.32 -2.04 5.74
N GLY A 90 1.17 -2.77 5.00
CA GLY A 90 0.80 -3.36 3.71
C GLY A 90 0.80 -4.88 3.72
N PHE A 91 -0.21 -5.47 3.08
CA PHE A 91 -0.29 -6.89 2.76
C PHE A 91 -0.46 -7.03 1.25
N LEU A 92 0.34 -7.91 0.65
CA LEU A 92 0.45 -8.07 -0.80
C LEU A 92 0.32 -9.55 -1.13
N GLY A 93 -0.47 -9.87 -2.16
CA GLY A 93 -0.70 -11.24 -2.58
C GLY A 93 -0.57 -11.42 -4.08
N ARG A 94 0.03 -12.53 -4.51
CA ARG A 94 0.08 -12.96 -5.92
C ARG A 94 -1.23 -13.60 -6.40
N TRP A 95 -2.20 -13.77 -5.51
CA TRP A 95 -3.51 -14.36 -5.79
C TRP A 95 -4.62 -13.35 -5.54
N VAL A 96 -5.78 -13.59 -6.16
CA VAL A 96 -7.01 -12.88 -5.77
C VAL A 96 -7.31 -13.25 -4.33
N TRP A 97 -7.65 -12.25 -3.52
CA TRP A 97 -7.91 -12.45 -2.10
C TRP A 97 -9.27 -11.92 -1.71
N ARG A 98 -9.90 -12.54 -0.70
CA ARG A 98 -11.14 -12.02 -0.10
C ARG A 98 -10.86 -11.60 1.32
N TRP A 99 -10.71 -10.29 1.53
CA TRP A 99 -10.53 -9.70 2.84
C TRP A 99 -11.84 -9.77 3.64
N ARG A 100 -11.86 -10.46 4.78
CA ARG A 100 -13.03 -10.56 5.67
C ARG A 100 -12.76 -9.80 6.97
N GLY A 101 -13.77 -9.11 7.51
CA GLY A 101 -13.69 -8.43 8.80
C GLY A 101 -13.08 -7.02 8.79
N LEU A 102 -12.81 -6.44 7.62
CA LEU A 102 -12.21 -5.09 7.47
C LEU A 102 -13.23 -3.98 7.16
N MET A 103 -14.53 -4.26 7.26
CA MET A 103 -15.58 -3.26 7.15
C MET A 103 -15.98 -2.80 8.55
N TYR A 104 -15.19 -1.90 9.13
CA TYR A 104 -15.65 -1.03 10.20
C TYR A 104 -15.18 0.38 9.86
N GLY A 105 -16.15 1.24 9.54
CA GLY A 105 -16.01 2.59 9.02
C GLY A 105 -17.36 3.02 8.47
#